data_AF-A0AAQ2DFQ8-F1
#
_entry.id   AF-A0AAQ2DFQ8-F1
#
_cell.length_a   1.000
_cell.length_b   1.000
_cell.length_c   1.000
_cell.angle_alpha   90.00
_cell.angle_beta   90.00
_cell.angle_gamma   90.00
#
_symmetry.space_group_name_H-M   'P 1'
#
loop_
_entity.id
_entity.type
_entity.pdbx_description
1 polymer ?
#
loop_
_entity_poly.entity_id
_entity_poly.type
_entity_poly.pdbx_seq_one_letter_code
_entity_poly.pdbx_strand_id
1 'polypeptide(L)'
;MLIQLDLNMNDAQALLHHCNEYQPNSGDLREDARLKESLETLVAALGDAISTSHERVDSRETIDPQLLDAALRLFGDKERASEWLSRPMRALGYKSPKDAPIEEALTLIGRLEHGFGA
;
A
#
# COMPACT_ATOMS: atom_id res chain seq x y z
N MET A 1 -23.61 18.73 4.71
CA MET A 1 -23.21 18.06 5.96
C MET A 1 -22.22 16.97 5.57
N LEU A 2 -21.00 16.99 6.13
CA LEU A 2 -19.97 15.98 5.88
C LEU A 2 -19.92 15.09 7.12
N ILE A 3 -20.24 13.80 6.94
CA ILE A 3 -20.11 12.79 7.99
C ILE A 3 -18.72 12.16 7.83
N GLN A 4 -17.95 12.11 8.92
CA GLN A 4 -16.66 11.42 8.95
C GLN A 4 -16.85 10.06 9.62
N LEU A 5 -16.43 8.99 8.93
CA LEU A 5 -16.47 7.63 9.43
C LEU A 5 -15.05 7.20 9.78
N ASP A 6 -14.83 6.83 11.05
CA ASP A 6 -13.59 6.20 11.49
C ASP A 6 -13.79 4.69 11.44
N LEU A 7 -13.33 4.06 10.35
CA LEU A 7 -13.53 2.63 10.09
C LEU A 7 -12.19 1.94 9.93
N ASN A 8 -12.07 0.73 10.49
CA ASN A 8 -10.97 -0.16 10.15
C ASN A 8 -11.19 -0.75 8.74
N MET A 9 -10.13 -1.27 8.10
CA MET A 9 -10.20 -1.86 6.75
C MET A 9 -11.29 -2.94 6.61
N ASN A 10 -11.43 -3.84 7.60
CA ASN A 10 -12.44 -4.88 7.58
C ASN A 10 -13.86 -4.30 7.64
N ASP A 11 -14.09 -3.31 8.50
CA ASP A 11 -15.39 -2.64 8.62
C ASP A 11 -15.74 -1.84 7.37
N ALA A 12 -14.76 -1.16 6.79
CA ALA A 12 -14.92 -0.41 5.53
C ALA A 12 -15.28 -1.36 4.37
N GLN A 13 -14.66 -2.54 4.29
CA GLN A 13 -14.98 -3.56 3.30
C GLN A 13 -16.37 -4.17 3.53
N ALA A 14 -16.72 -4.49 4.78
CA ALA A 14 -18.04 -5.02 5.13
C ALA A 14 -19.16 -4.02 4.79
N LEU A 15 -18.94 -2.73 5.10
CA LEU A 15 -19.88 -1.67 4.77
C LEU A 15 -20.00 -1.47 3.26
N LEU A 16 -18.89 -1.49 2.52
CA LEU A 16 -18.89 -1.40 1.05
C LEU A 16 -19.69 -2.54 0.42
N HIS A 17 -19.54 -3.77 0.93
CA HIS A 17 -20.30 -4.91 0.47
C HIS A 17 -21.80 -4.73 0.77
N HIS A 18 -22.14 -4.32 2.00
CA HIS A 18 -23.51 -4.06 2.39
C HIS A 18 -24.19 -3.00 1.51
N CYS A 19 -23.49 -1.89 1.22
CA CYS A 19 -24.05 -0.83 0.38
C CYS A 19 -24.24 -1.25 -1.09
N ASN A 20 -23.51 -2.26 -1.57
CA ASN A 20 -23.72 -2.83 -2.92
C ASN A 20 -24.91 -3.81 -2.96
N GLU A 21 -25.10 -4.61 -1.92
CA GLU A 21 -26.17 -5.62 -1.90
C GLU A 21 -27.52 -5.08 -1.41
N TYR A 22 -27.50 -4.05 -0.58
CA TYR A 22 -28.71 -3.50 0.02
C TYR A 22 -29.59 -2.82 -1.04
N GLN A 23 -30.84 -3.27 -1.12
CA GLN A 23 -31.88 -2.65 -1.94
C GLN A 23 -32.88 -1.92 -1.05
N PRO A 24 -33.00 -0.59 -1.18
CA PRO A 24 -34.07 0.18 -0.57
C PRO A 24 -35.44 -0.38 -0.99
N ASN A 25 -36.30 -0.63 0.00
CA ASN A 25 -37.68 -1.03 -0.23
C ASN A 25 -38.56 -0.44 0.87
N SER A 26 -38.57 0.90 0.96
CA SER A 26 -39.40 1.68 1.88
C SER A 26 -40.86 1.73 1.41
N GLY A 27 -41.11 1.42 0.12
CA GLY A 27 -42.43 1.51 -0.51
C GLY A 27 -42.72 2.90 -1.11
N ASP A 28 -41.79 3.85 -0.95
CA ASP A 28 -41.78 5.14 -1.63
C ASP A 28 -40.65 5.17 -2.66
N LEU A 29 -41.01 5.08 -3.94
CA LEU A 29 -40.07 5.02 -5.06
C LEU A 29 -39.10 6.22 -5.10
N ARG A 30 -39.55 7.40 -4.63
CA ARG A 30 -38.73 8.61 -4.66
C ARG A 30 -37.73 8.60 -3.51
N GLU A 31 -38.13 8.11 -2.35
CA GLU A 31 -37.23 7.88 -1.22
C GLU A 31 -36.21 6.79 -1.55
N ASP A 32 -36.66 5.67 -2.11
CA ASP A 32 -35.82 4.54 -2.52
C ASP A 32 -34.75 5.00 -3.55
N ALA A 33 -35.14 5.82 -4.53
CA ALA A 33 -34.21 6.40 -5.50
C ALA A 33 -33.15 7.31 -4.86
N ARG A 34 -33.56 8.18 -3.92
CA ARG A 34 -32.64 9.07 -3.20
C ARG A 34 -31.67 8.30 -2.30
N LEU A 35 -32.18 7.28 -1.62
CA LEU A 35 -31.36 6.43 -0.77
C LEU A 35 -30.35 5.65 -1.60
N LYS A 36 -30.77 5.12 -2.75
CA LYS A 36 -29.88 4.44 -3.70
C LYS A 36 -28.75 5.36 -4.19
N GLU A 37 -29.06 6.57 -4.64
CA GLU A 37 -28.04 7.55 -5.09
C GLU A 37 -27.03 7.88 -3.97
N SER A 38 -27.53 7.99 -2.73
CA SER A 38 -26.68 8.23 -1.57
C SER A 38 -25.76 7.04 -1.27
N LEU A 39 -26.26 5.80 -1.38
CA LEU A 39 -25.47 4.59 -1.21
C LEU A 39 -24.42 4.44 -2.31
N GLU A 40 -24.76 4.72 -3.57
CA GLU A 40 -23.81 4.71 -4.70
C GLU A 40 -22.68 5.72 -4.48
N THR A 41 -23.00 6.92 -3.99
CA THR A 41 -22.01 7.95 -3.62
C THR A 41 -21.09 7.47 -2.50
N LEU A 42 -21.65 6.80 -1.49
CA LEU A 42 -20.89 6.25 -0.37
C LEU A 42 -19.97 5.10 -0.81
N VAL A 43 -20.44 4.21 -1.69
CA VAL A 43 -19.63 3.12 -2.28
C VAL A 43 -18.44 3.68 -3.04
N ALA A 44 -18.65 4.72 -3.87
CA ALA A 44 -17.56 5.35 -4.61
C ALA A 44 -16.50 5.96 -3.67
N ALA A 45 -16.94 6.69 -2.63
CA ALA A 45 -16.02 7.29 -1.66
C ALA A 45 -15.26 6.25 -0.82
N LEU A 46 -15.93 5.17 -0.40
CA LEU A 46 -15.29 4.08 0.33
C LEU A 46 -14.27 3.32 -0.54
N GLY A 47 -14.62 3.03 -1.79
CA GLY A 47 -13.72 2.37 -2.75
C GLY A 47 -12.46 3.18 -3.02
N ASP A 48 -12.59 4.50 -3.20
CA ASP A 48 -11.46 5.42 -3.36
C ASP A 48 -10.58 5.49 -2.10
N ALA A 49 -11.19 5.59 -0.92
CA ALA A 49 -10.44 5.65 0.35
C ALA A 49 -9.67 4.36 0.65
N ILE A 50 -10.28 3.20 0.36
CA ILE A 50 -9.64 1.90 0.52
C ILE A 50 -8.49 1.75 -0.49
N SER A 51 -8.69 2.16 -1.74
CA SER A 51 -7.65 2.12 -2.78
C SER A 51 -6.49 3.06 -2.46
N THR A 52 -6.76 4.29 -2.02
CA THR A 52 -5.74 5.25 -1.58
C THR A 52 -4.95 4.71 -0.39
N SER A 53 -5.62 4.02 0.54
CA SER A 53 -4.97 3.39 1.69
C SER A 53 -4.10 2.21 1.26
N HIS A 54 -4.56 1.43 0.28
CA HIS A 54 -3.80 0.35 -0.34
C HIS A 54 -2.59 0.90 -1.08
N GLU A 55 -2.73 1.90 -1.94
CA GLU A 55 -1.61 2.54 -2.65
C GLU A 55 -0.56 3.14 -1.68
N ARG A 56 -0.98 3.66 -0.52
CA ARG A 56 -0.03 4.11 0.53
C ARG A 56 0.77 2.97 1.17
N VAL A 57 0.22 1.77 1.20
CA VAL A 57 0.90 0.56 1.71
C VAL A 57 1.71 -0.10 0.58
N ASP A 58 1.18 -0.16 -0.64
CA ASP A 58 1.85 -0.70 -1.82
C ASP A 58 3.04 0.13 -2.26
N SER A 59 2.97 1.46 -2.14
CA SER A 59 4.12 2.37 -2.32
C SER A 59 5.25 2.13 -1.31
N ARG A 60 5.03 1.33 -0.26
CA ARG A 60 6.07 0.84 0.67
C ARG A 60 6.51 -0.59 0.37
N GLU A 61 5.75 -1.35 -0.42
CA GLU A 61 6.05 -2.76 -0.74
C GLU A 61 6.69 -2.96 -2.12
N THR A 62 6.54 -2.00 -3.03
CA THR A 62 7.23 -2.07 -4.33
C THR A 62 8.70 -1.70 -4.15
N ILE A 63 9.56 -2.71 -4.09
CA ILE A 63 11.01 -2.52 -4.15
C ILE A 63 11.33 -1.73 -5.43
N ASP A 64 11.99 -0.58 -5.28
CA ASP A 64 12.43 0.23 -6.41
C ASP A 64 13.20 -0.63 -7.43
N PRO A 65 12.85 -0.59 -8.73
CA PRO A 65 13.47 -1.45 -9.73
C PRO A 65 14.97 -1.19 -9.89
N GLN A 66 15.41 0.06 -9.68
CA GLN A 66 16.83 0.42 -9.67
C GLN A 66 17.56 -0.17 -8.47
N LEU A 67 16.91 -0.24 -7.31
CA LEU A 67 17.47 -0.84 -6.11
C LEU A 67 17.55 -2.37 -6.25
N LEU A 68 16.54 -2.99 -6.85
CA LEU A 68 16.54 -4.41 -7.17
C LEU A 68 17.62 -4.77 -8.20
N ASP A 69 17.82 -3.96 -9.25
CA ASP A 69 18.87 -4.17 -10.25
C ASP A 69 20.27 -4.08 -9.62
N ALA A 70 20.52 -3.09 -8.76
CA ALA A 70 21.78 -2.95 -8.05
C ALA A 70 22.04 -4.15 -7.11
N ALA A 71 21.02 -4.59 -6.36
CA ALA A 71 21.15 -5.77 -5.50
C ALA A 71 21.33 -7.06 -6.32
N LEU A 72 20.67 -7.20 -7.47
CA LEU A 72 20.85 -8.31 -8.40
C LEU A 72 22.28 -8.37 -8.95
N ARG A 73 22.90 -7.23 -9.26
CA ARG A 73 24.32 -7.18 -9.69
C ARG A 73 25.28 -7.63 -8.60
N LEU A 74 24.99 -7.27 -7.35
CA LEU A 74 25.81 -7.63 -6.19
C LEU A 74 25.67 -9.13 -5.82
N PHE A 75 24.45 -9.66 -5.80
CA PHE A 75 24.17 -11.01 -5.30
C PHE A 75 24.03 -12.07 -6.40
N GLY A 76 23.81 -11.67 -7.67
CA GLY A 76 23.60 -12.57 -8.82
C GLY A 76 22.25 -13.29 -8.86
N ASP A 77 21.57 -13.39 -7.71
CA ASP A 77 20.31 -14.13 -7.55
C ASP A 77 19.17 -13.20 -7.12
N LYS A 78 18.02 -13.31 -7.80
CA LYS A 78 16.82 -12.52 -7.49
C LYS A 78 16.28 -12.80 -6.08
N GLU A 79 16.28 -14.06 -5.65
CA GLU A 79 15.80 -14.43 -4.33
C GLU A 79 16.70 -13.89 -3.21
N ARG A 80 18.02 -13.91 -3.42
CA ARG A 80 18.98 -13.37 -2.43
C ARG A 80 18.93 -11.85 -2.39
N ALA A 81 18.77 -11.20 -3.54
CA ALA A 81 18.57 -9.76 -3.62
C ALA A 81 17.28 -9.33 -2.90
N SER A 82 16.14 -9.98 -3.17
CA SER A 82 14.87 -9.65 -2.52
C SER A 82 14.88 -9.95 -1.01
N GLU A 83 15.50 -11.05 -0.59
CA GLU A 83 15.70 -11.38 0.82
C GLU A 83 16.55 -10.31 1.50
N TRP A 84 17.70 -9.94 0.91
CA TRP A 84 18.57 -8.91 1.46
C TRP A 84 17.89 -7.55 1.57
N LEU A 85 17.11 -7.14 0.56
CA LEU A 85 16.35 -5.89 0.55
C LEU A 85 15.22 -5.85 1.60
N SER A 86 14.74 -7.03 2.02
CA SER A 86 13.74 -7.18 3.08
C SER A 86 14.34 -7.40 4.47
N ARG A 87 15.66 -7.57 4.58
CA ARG A 87 16.33 -7.79 5.87
C ARG A 87 16.70 -6.45 6.52
N PRO A 88 16.26 -6.18 7.76
CA PRO A 88 16.60 -4.95 8.45
C PRO A 88 18.10 -4.92 8.76
N MET A 89 18.75 -3.80 8.44
CA MET A 89 20.19 -3.62 8.66
C MET A 89 20.49 -2.46 9.60
N ARG A 90 21.47 -2.67 10.47
CA ARG A 90 21.95 -1.64 11.41
C ARG A 90 22.52 -0.41 10.68
N ALA A 91 23.09 -0.60 9.50
CA ALA A 91 23.65 0.48 8.69
C ALA A 91 22.59 1.50 8.23
N LEU A 92 21.31 1.09 8.17
CA LEU A 92 20.16 1.94 7.81
C LEU A 92 19.29 2.30 9.03
N GLY A 93 19.85 2.21 10.23
CA GLY A 93 19.11 2.48 11.46
C GLY A 93 18.00 1.47 11.75
N TYR A 94 18.28 0.17 11.52
CA TYR A 94 17.33 -0.95 11.68
C TYR A 94 16.18 -0.97 10.67
N LYS A 95 16.30 -0.23 9.58
CA LYS A 95 15.37 -0.29 8.44
C LYS A 95 15.86 -1.30 7.42
N SER A 96 14.93 -1.86 6.65
CA SER A 96 15.24 -2.66 5.47
C SER A 96 15.67 -1.73 4.33
N PRO A 97 16.55 -2.15 3.41
CA PRO A 97 16.91 -1.36 2.24
C PRO A 97 15.73 -0.90 1.39
N LYS A 98 14.66 -1.71 1.30
CA LYS A 98 13.41 -1.32 0.60
C LYS A 98 12.61 -0.23 1.32
N ASP A 99 12.79 -0.09 2.64
CA ASP A 99 12.10 0.89 3.49
C ASP A 99 12.95 2.15 3.73
N ALA A 100 14.18 2.16 3.22
CA ALA A 100 15.14 3.25 3.34
C ALA A 100 15.14 4.10 2.05
N PRO A 101 15.55 5.38 2.14
CA PRO A 101 15.68 6.21 0.94
C PRO A 101 16.67 5.59 -0.05
N ILE A 102 16.30 5.60 -1.33
CA ILE A 102 17.02 4.94 -2.41
C ILE A 102 18.49 5.34 -2.49
N GLU A 103 18.83 6.61 -2.22
CA GLU A 103 20.20 7.11 -2.23
C GLU A 103 21.09 6.46 -1.16
N GLU A 104 20.57 6.27 0.05
CA GLU A 104 21.29 5.58 1.13
C GLU A 104 21.46 4.09 0.82
N ALA A 105 20.40 3.46 0.30
CA ALA A 105 20.41 2.04 -0.06
C ALA A 105 21.41 1.76 -1.20
N LEU A 106 21.45 2.60 -2.24
CA LEU A 106 22.43 2.50 -3.33
C LEU A 106 23.85 2.82 -2.86
N THR A 107 24.03 3.79 -1.97
CA THR A 107 25.34 4.07 -1.36
C THR A 107 25.87 2.86 -0.59
N LEU A 108 25.00 2.12 0.10
CA LEU A 108 25.38 0.87 0.77
C LEU A 108 25.73 -0.24 -0.21
N ILE A 109 24.97 -0.40 -1.30
CA ILE A 109 25.30 -1.38 -2.34
C ILE A 109 26.65 -1.05 -2.98
N GLY A 110 26.90 0.21 -3.35
CA GLY A 110 28.20 0.62 -3.89
C GLY A 110 29.35 0.38 -2.91
N ARG A 111 29.13 0.58 -1.61
CA ARG A 111 30.11 0.21 -0.57
C ARG A 111 30.34 -1.30 -0.44
N LEU A 112 29.31 -2.11 -0.66
CA LEU A 112 29.43 -3.57 -0.66
C LEU A 112 30.12 -4.08 -1.94
N GLU A 113 29.82 -3.50 -3.09
CA GLU A 113 30.42 -3.81 -4.40
C GLU A 113 31.92 -3.48 -4.44
N HIS A 114 32.32 -2.32 -3.89
CA HIS A 114 33.73 -1.91 -3.84
C HIS A 114 34.55 -2.54 -2.71
N GLY A 115 33.94 -3.46 -1.96
CA GLY A 115 34.58 -4.14 -0.83
C GLY A 115 34.51 -3.31 0.44
N PHE A 116 34.02 -3.94 1.52
CA PHE A 116 34.17 -3.45 2.89
C PHE A 116 35.68 -3.25 3.17
N GLY A 117 36.17 -2.02 3.00
CA GLY A 117 37.47 -1.61 3.51
C GLY A 117 37.38 -1.48 5.03
N ALA A 118 37.81 -2.52 5.73
CA ALA A 118 38.46 -2.39 7.04
C ALA A 118 39.96 -2.24 6.80
#